data_AF-A0A060BTB8-F1
#
_entry.id   AF-A0A060BTB8-F1
#
_cell.length_a   1.000
_cell.length_b   1.000
_cell.length_c   1.000
_cell.angle_alpha   90.00
_cell.angle_beta   90.00
_cell.angle_gamma   90.00
#
_symmetry.space_group_name_H-M   'P 1'
#
loop_
_entity.id
_entity.type
_entity.pdbx_description
1 polymer ?
#
loop_
_entity_poly.entity_id
_entity_poly.type
_entity_poly.pdbx_seq_one_letter_code
_entity_poly.pdbx_strand_id
1 'polypeptide(L)'
;MNDWCASTTIGAERLASFTSWLKTNNRRGFLGEFAGGRNETCYAALQNMLSHVDTNSDVWLGWTYWAAGPWWDEYIFTLEPKDSADRPQLAVLSEFLPPNAGTSPTTGTVPHTGATTTPLPILTPVYLPEVRSYALRRGSCWLPISA
;
A
#
# COMPACT_ATOMS: atom_id res chain seq x y z
N MET A 1 7.94 10.09 27.66
CA MET A 1 7.22 10.38 26.41
C MET A 1 5.74 10.37 26.72
N ASN A 2 4.96 11.25 26.09
CA ASN A 2 3.52 11.27 26.26
C ASN A 2 2.87 10.69 24.99
N ASP A 3 1.68 10.12 25.14
CA ASP A 3 0.96 9.38 24.10
C ASP A 3 -0.25 10.16 23.54
N TRP A 4 -0.40 11.44 23.91
CA TRP A 4 -1.51 12.28 23.45
C TRP A 4 -1.14 13.05 22.18
N CYS A 5 -2.16 13.33 21.37
CA CYS A 5 -2.07 14.18 20.19
C CYS A 5 -2.79 15.50 20.46
N ALA A 6 -2.21 16.62 20.01
CA ALA A 6 -2.71 17.95 20.37
C ALA A 6 -4.10 18.28 19.80
N SER A 7 -4.42 17.71 18.65
CA SER A 7 -5.73 17.77 18.02
C SER A 7 -5.86 16.60 17.05
N THR A 8 -7.06 16.41 16.49
CA THR A 8 -7.31 15.42 15.42
C THR A 8 -6.71 15.82 14.07
N THR A 9 -6.20 17.05 13.93
CA THR A 9 -5.67 17.62 12.67
C THR A 9 -4.18 17.95 12.74
N ILE A 10 -3.56 17.82 13.91
CA ILE A 10 -2.21 18.33 14.20
C ILE A 10 -1.14 17.81 13.24
N GLY A 11 -1.27 16.57 12.75
CA GLY A 11 -0.32 15.99 11.81
C GLY A 11 -0.33 16.71 10.45
N ALA A 12 -1.51 16.95 9.88
CA ALA A 12 -1.64 17.70 8.62
C ALA A 12 -1.16 19.15 8.77
N GLU A 13 -1.54 19.81 9.88
CA GLU A 13 -1.10 21.18 10.18
C GLU A 13 0.43 21.31 10.22
N ARG A 14 1.11 20.34 10.85
CA ARG A 14 2.57 20.31 10.93
C ARG A 14 3.25 20.07 9.58
N LEU A 15 2.62 19.31 8.68
CA LEU A 15 3.16 19.03 7.34
C LEU A 15 2.84 20.13 6.31
N ALA A 16 1.87 21.00 6.57
CA ALA A 16 1.37 21.97 5.61
C ALA A 16 2.47 22.91 5.08
N SER A 17 3.26 23.52 5.98
CA SER A 17 4.31 24.46 5.57
C SER A 17 5.44 23.78 4.78
N PHE A 18 5.83 22.56 5.17
CA PHE A 18 6.84 21.79 4.46
C PHE A 18 6.35 21.32 3.08
N THR A 19 5.09 20.92 2.98
CA THR A 19 4.45 20.57 1.70
C THR A 19 4.45 21.76 0.75
N SER A 20 4.10 22.96 1.23
CA SER A 20 4.19 24.20 0.44
C SER A 20 5.62 24.52 -0.01
N TRP A 21 6.61 24.25 0.85
CA TRP A 21 8.02 24.41 0.49
C TRP A 21 8.44 23.43 -0.62
N LEU A 22 8.05 22.15 -0.53
CA LEU A 22 8.34 21.15 -1.56
C LEU A 22 7.79 21.58 -2.93
N LYS A 23 6.53 22.05 -2.96
CA LYS A 23 5.88 22.55 -4.17
C LYS A 23 6.60 23.76 -4.76
N THR A 24 6.87 24.77 -3.93
CA THR A 24 7.56 26.01 -4.36
C THR A 24 8.96 25.74 -4.92
N ASN A 25 9.66 24.76 -4.34
CA ASN A 25 11.05 24.49 -4.69
C ASN A 25 11.20 23.36 -5.71
N ASN A 26 10.11 22.80 -6.24
CA ASN A 26 10.12 21.64 -7.13
C ASN A 26 10.98 20.50 -6.55
N ARG A 27 10.64 20.07 -5.33
CA ARG A 27 11.29 18.96 -4.60
C ARG A 27 10.24 17.94 -4.19
N ARG A 28 10.71 16.74 -3.90
CA ARG A 28 9.88 15.65 -3.36
C ARG A 28 10.39 15.25 -1.97
N GLY A 29 9.47 14.95 -1.07
CA GLY A 29 9.74 14.55 0.31
C GLY A 29 9.32 13.13 0.59
N PHE A 30 9.95 12.52 1.60
CA PHE A 30 9.56 11.23 2.15
C PHE A 30 9.41 11.40 3.67
N LEU A 31 8.26 11.00 4.24
CA LEU A 31 8.01 11.13 5.67
C LEU A 31 8.62 9.91 6.39
N GLY A 32 9.90 10.01 6.72
CA GLY A 32 10.68 8.87 7.24
C GLY A 32 10.26 8.39 8.63
N GLU A 33 9.70 9.27 9.46
CA GLU A 33 9.25 8.88 10.79
C GLU A 33 8.01 9.67 11.19
N PHE A 34 7.01 8.96 11.70
CA PHE A 34 5.87 9.50 12.42
C PHE A 34 5.28 8.43 13.32
N ALA A 35 4.54 8.85 14.34
CA ALA A 35 3.90 7.96 15.29
C ALA A 35 2.67 8.65 15.92
N GLY A 36 1.80 7.84 16.51
CA GLY A 36 0.64 8.29 17.25
C GLY A 36 0.31 7.32 18.38
N GLY A 37 -0.14 7.85 19.52
CA GLY A 37 -0.52 7.04 20.67
C GLY A 37 -1.79 6.23 20.42
N ARG A 38 -2.09 5.32 21.35
CA ARG A 38 -3.20 4.35 21.25
C ARG A 38 -4.52 4.95 21.76
N ASN A 39 -4.97 6.04 21.14
CA ASN A 39 -6.23 6.72 21.48
C ASN A 39 -6.90 7.37 20.25
N GLU A 40 -8.20 7.62 20.35
CA GLU A 40 -9.04 8.13 19.25
C GLU A 40 -8.53 9.44 18.64
N THR A 41 -8.06 10.38 19.47
CA THR A 41 -7.52 11.65 18.98
C THR A 41 -6.30 11.42 18.11
N CYS A 42 -5.40 10.52 18.53
CA CYS A 42 -4.23 10.17 17.75
C CYS A 42 -4.56 9.38 16.49
N TYR A 43 -5.55 8.49 16.51
CA TYR A 43 -5.99 7.78 15.31
C TYR A 43 -6.53 8.75 14.25
N ALA A 44 -7.37 9.71 14.67
CA ALA A 44 -7.84 10.75 13.78
C ALA A 44 -6.69 11.65 13.27
N ALA A 45 -5.71 11.97 14.12
CA ALA A 45 -4.52 12.73 13.72
C ALA A 45 -3.67 11.99 12.67
N LEU A 46 -3.48 10.68 12.83
CA LEU A 46 -2.80 9.83 11.86
C LEU A 46 -3.56 9.82 10.53
N GLN A 47 -4.88 9.60 10.55
CA GLN A 47 -5.70 9.57 9.35
C GLN A 47 -5.67 10.91 8.60
N ASN A 48 -5.81 12.04 9.30
CA ASN A 48 -5.72 13.37 8.69
C ASN A 48 -4.34 13.65 8.10
N MET A 49 -3.27 13.23 8.79
CA MET A 49 -1.90 13.39 8.30
C MET A 49 -1.64 12.55 7.04
N LEU A 50 -2.06 11.29 7.02
CA LEU A 50 -1.86 10.42 5.87
C LEU A 50 -2.72 10.86 4.67
N SER A 51 -3.95 11.33 4.92
CA SER A 51 -4.77 11.98 3.89
C SER A 51 -4.08 13.23 3.31
N HIS A 52 -3.44 14.05 4.15
CA HIS A 52 -2.64 15.18 3.68
C HIS A 52 -1.45 14.72 2.80
N VAL A 53 -0.75 13.65 3.16
CA VAL A 53 0.34 13.10 2.36
C VAL A 53 -0.17 12.59 1.00
N ASP A 54 -1.24 11.78 0.99
CA ASP A 54 -1.80 11.17 -0.23
C ASP A 54 -2.38 12.21 -1.20
N THR A 55 -3.11 13.20 -0.69
CA THR A 55 -3.67 14.30 -1.50
C THR A 55 -2.59 15.23 -2.08
N ASN A 56 -1.36 15.15 -1.56
CA ASN A 56 -0.19 15.89 -2.05
C ASN A 56 0.90 14.94 -2.62
N SER A 57 0.47 13.83 -3.23
CA SER A 57 1.33 12.80 -3.85
C SER A 57 2.16 13.29 -5.05
N ASP A 58 1.91 14.51 -5.55
CA ASP A 58 2.78 15.20 -6.50
C ASP A 58 4.16 15.48 -5.90
N VAL A 59 4.20 15.81 -4.60
CA VAL A 59 5.44 16.15 -3.86
C VAL A 59 5.81 15.14 -2.78
N TRP A 60 4.88 14.29 -2.33
CA TRP A 60 5.20 13.24 -1.37
C TRP A 60 5.45 11.89 -2.06
N LEU A 61 6.55 11.24 -1.67
CA LEU A 61 6.97 9.92 -2.16
C LEU A 61 6.32 8.76 -1.40
N GLY A 62 5.90 9.01 -0.17
CA GLY A 62 5.45 7.99 0.78
C GLY A 62 5.96 8.27 2.18
N TRP A 63 5.86 7.26 3.03
CA TRP A 63 6.10 7.39 4.46
C TRP A 63 6.52 6.06 5.09
N THR A 64 7.14 6.13 6.27
CA THR A 64 7.40 4.97 7.14
C THR A 64 6.97 5.28 8.57
N TYR A 65 6.24 4.35 9.18
CA TYR A 65 5.81 4.50 10.57
C TYR A 65 6.95 4.14 11.53
N TRP A 66 7.09 4.92 12.59
CA TRP A 66 8.01 4.63 13.70
C TRP A 66 7.24 4.03 14.88
N ALA A 67 7.46 2.77 15.26
CA ALA A 67 8.35 1.79 14.65
C ALA A 67 7.81 0.37 14.85
N ALA A 68 8.34 -0.59 14.12
CA ALA A 68 8.19 -2.01 14.43
C ALA A 68 9.53 -2.58 14.95
N GLY A 69 9.55 -3.85 15.34
CA GLY A 69 10.72 -4.56 15.80
C GLY A 69 10.47 -5.37 17.09
N PRO A 70 11.10 -6.55 17.23
CA PRO A 70 10.79 -7.51 18.28
C PRO A 70 11.23 -7.08 19.70
N TRP A 71 11.94 -5.96 19.83
CA TRP A 71 12.54 -5.50 21.10
C TRP A 71 11.84 -4.30 21.73
N TRP A 72 10.67 -3.91 21.21
CA TRP A 72 9.94 -2.73 21.69
C TRP A 72 8.93 -3.02 22.81
N ASP A 73 8.54 -4.27 23.04
CA ASP A 73 7.55 -4.71 24.04
C ASP A 73 6.31 -3.80 24.13
N GLU A 74 6.15 -3.02 25.20
CA GLU A 74 5.02 -2.08 25.39
C GLU A 74 5.36 -0.61 25.10
N TYR A 75 6.35 -0.38 24.23
CA TYR A 75 6.60 0.96 23.72
C TYR A 75 5.33 1.56 23.09
N ILE A 76 5.00 2.79 23.47
CA ILE A 76 3.72 3.43 23.14
C ILE A 76 3.43 3.53 21.63
N PHE A 77 4.48 3.53 20.80
CA PHE A 77 4.39 3.62 19.33
C PHE A 77 4.86 2.35 18.63
N THR A 78 4.97 1.20 19.31
CA THR A 78 5.29 -0.03 18.58
C THR A 78 4.13 -0.44 17.68
N LEU A 79 4.45 -0.79 16.44
CA LEU A 79 3.62 -1.54 15.49
C LEU A 79 3.92 -3.04 15.50
N GLU A 80 4.94 -3.49 16.23
CA GLU A 80 5.28 -4.91 16.31
C GLU A 80 4.07 -5.70 16.84
N PRO A 81 3.55 -6.69 16.09
CA PRO A 81 2.48 -7.55 16.56
C PRO A 81 2.83 -8.21 17.90
N LYS A 82 1.84 -8.39 18.77
CA LYS A 82 2.01 -9.09 20.04
C LYS A 82 0.99 -10.21 20.13
N ASP A 83 1.45 -11.41 20.49
CA ASP A 83 0.59 -12.60 20.60
C ASP A 83 -0.25 -12.88 19.34
N SER A 84 0.34 -12.68 18.16
CA SER A 84 -0.32 -12.77 16.84
C SER A 84 -1.44 -11.75 16.58
N ALA A 85 -1.51 -10.68 17.37
CA ALA A 85 -2.44 -9.57 17.17
C ALA A 85 -1.71 -8.31 16.73
N ASP A 86 -2.28 -7.63 15.73
CA ASP A 86 -1.80 -6.34 15.25
C ASP A 86 -2.01 -5.24 16.30
N ARG A 87 -1.13 -4.24 16.27
CA ARG A 87 -1.29 -3.05 17.12
C ARG A 87 -2.41 -2.17 16.56
N PRO A 88 -3.22 -1.52 17.42
CA PRO A 88 -4.38 -0.73 16.96
C PRO A 88 -4.07 0.34 15.91
N GLN A 89 -2.87 0.93 15.96
CA GLN A 89 -2.45 1.91 14.97
C GLN A 89 -2.43 1.34 13.55
N LEU A 90 -2.14 0.05 13.37
CA LEU A 90 -2.08 -0.58 12.04
C LEU A 90 -3.44 -0.54 11.31
N ALA A 91 -4.55 -0.56 12.05
CA ALA A 91 -5.88 -0.45 11.45
C ALA A 91 -6.03 0.86 10.67
N VAL A 92 -5.61 1.99 11.25
CA VAL A 92 -5.61 3.30 10.59
C VAL A 92 -4.67 3.31 9.38
N LEU A 93 -3.45 2.76 9.54
CA LEU A 93 -2.45 2.75 8.48
C LEU A 93 -2.88 1.91 7.27
N SER A 94 -3.60 0.81 7.51
CA SER A 94 -4.02 -0.14 6.47
C SER A 94 -4.95 0.49 5.42
N GLU A 95 -5.68 1.55 5.78
CA GLU A 95 -6.52 2.32 4.86
C GLU A 95 -5.71 3.03 3.75
N PHE A 96 -4.43 3.29 4.01
CA PHE A 96 -3.53 4.03 3.13
C PHE A 96 -2.51 3.11 2.42
N LEU A 97 -2.63 1.79 2.59
CA LEU A 97 -1.78 0.82 1.91
C LEU A 97 -2.41 0.37 0.58
N PRO A 98 -1.60 0.08 -0.45
CA PRO A 98 -2.10 -0.50 -1.70
C PRO A 98 -2.84 -1.82 -1.44
N PRO A 99 -3.88 -2.15 -2.21
CA PRO A 99 -4.77 -3.31 -1.99
C PRO A 99 -4.11 -4.72 -2.09
N ASN A 100 -2.79 -4.83 -2.08
CA ASN A 100 -2.05 -6.10 -2.07
C ASN A 100 -0.96 -6.18 -0.98
N ALA A 101 -0.93 -5.25 -0.03
CA ALA A 101 0.10 -5.24 1.03
C ALA A 101 -0.15 -6.28 2.16
N GLY A 102 -1.32 -6.94 2.18
CA GLY A 102 -1.78 -7.74 3.32
C GLY A 102 -2.10 -9.22 3.08
N THR A 103 -1.95 -9.77 1.88
CA THR A 103 -2.14 -11.21 1.65
C THR A 103 -0.85 -11.98 1.90
N SER A 104 -0.47 -12.11 3.17
CA SER A 104 0.33 -13.26 3.60
C SER A 104 -0.61 -14.46 3.70
N PRO A 105 -0.35 -15.59 3.00
CA PRO A 105 -1.22 -16.76 3.07
C PRO A 105 -1.12 -17.36 4.47
N THR A 106 -2.15 -17.14 5.28
CA THR A 106 -2.39 -17.90 6.50
C THR A 106 -2.72 -19.34 6.12
N THR A 107 -1.87 -20.27 6.57
CA THR A 107 -2.18 -21.67 6.87
C THR A 107 -2.99 -22.44 5.82
N GLY A 108 -2.31 -22.88 4.76
CA GLY A 108 -2.75 -24.03 3.96
C GLY A 108 -1.93 -25.25 4.30
N THR A 109 -2.44 -26.13 5.18
CA THR A 109 -1.92 -27.50 5.31
C THR A 109 -2.05 -28.17 3.96
N VAL A 110 -0.94 -28.56 3.33
CA VAL A 110 -0.92 -29.32 2.08
C VAL A 110 -1.13 -30.80 2.41
N PRO A 111 -2.22 -31.46 1.99
CA PRO A 111 -2.23 -32.91 1.88
C PRO A 111 -1.64 -33.26 0.51
N HIS A 112 -0.48 -33.92 0.52
CA HIS A 112 0.01 -34.64 -0.64
C HIS A 112 -0.91 -35.84 -0.91
N THR A 113 -1.79 -35.73 -1.92
CA THR A 113 -2.37 -36.91 -2.54
C THR A 113 -2.64 -36.69 -4.03
N GLY A 114 -1.87 -37.41 -4.86
CA GLY A 114 -2.29 -38.03 -6.11
C GLY A 114 -2.98 -37.17 -7.17
N ALA A 115 -2.23 -36.84 -8.22
CA ALA A 115 -2.79 -36.41 -9.49
C ALA A 115 -3.76 -37.46 -10.05
N THR A 116 -5.00 -37.05 -10.36
CA THR A 116 -5.89 -37.79 -11.27
C THR A 116 -6.38 -36.80 -12.32
N THR A 117 -5.97 -37.05 -13.56
CA THR A 117 -6.23 -36.24 -14.74
C THR A 117 -7.65 -36.49 -15.23
N THR A 118 -8.47 -35.43 -15.29
CA THR A 118 -9.77 -35.46 -15.97
C THR A 118 -9.68 -34.56 -17.22
N PRO A 119 -10.00 -35.04 -18.43
CA PRO A 119 -9.87 -34.23 -19.64
C PRO A 119 -11.00 -33.20 -19.75
N LEU A 120 -10.66 -32.00 -20.24
CA LEU A 120 -11.60 -30.93 -20.56
C LEU A 120 -12.41 -31.24 -21.84
N PRO A 121 -13.67 -30.79 -21.95
CA PRO A 121 -14.43 -30.92 -23.19
C PRO A 121 -13.97 -29.91 -24.26
N ILE A 122 -14.01 -30.34 -25.52
CA ILE A 122 -13.61 -29.59 -26.71
C ILE A 122 -14.71 -28.55 -27.04
N LEU A 123 -14.36 -27.26 -27.05
CA LEU A 123 -15.23 -26.19 -27.53
C LEU A 123 -14.97 -25.94 -29.03
N THR A 124 -16.01 -26.04 -29.85
CA THR A 124 -15.99 -25.67 -31.27
C THR A 124 -15.99 -24.15 -31.46
N PRO A 125 -15.28 -23.60 -32.46
CA PRO A 125 -15.26 -22.17 -32.72
C PRO A 125 -16.57 -21.69 -33.37
N VAL A 126 -17.21 -20.69 -32.76
CA VAL A 126 -18.30 -19.92 -33.38
C VAL A 126 -17.68 -18.78 -34.18
N TYR A 127 -17.93 -18.79 -35.49
CA TYR A 127 -17.53 -17.75 -36.44
C TYR A 127 -18.57 -16.61 -36.44
N LEU A 128 -18.13 -15.37 -36.19
CA LEU A 128 -18.92 -14.16 -36.46
C LEU A 128 -18.17 -13.25 -37.43
N PRO A 129 -18.84 -12.74 -38.50
CA PRO A 129 -18.19 -12.11 -39.64
C PRO A 129 -17.78 -10.65 -39.40
N GLU A 130 -16.73 -10.27 -40.15
CA GLU A 130 -16.07 -8.97 -40.30
C GLU A 130 -16.97 -7.73 -40.39
N VAL A 131 -16.50 -6.62 -39.82
CA VAL A 131 -16.40 -5.32 -40.52
C VAL A 131 -15.14 -4.53 -40.11
N ARG A 132 -14.47 -4.03 -41.15
CA ARG A 132 -13.14 -3.39 -41.28
C ARG A 132 -12.92 -2.14 -40.41
N SER A 133 -11.81 -2.07 -39.66
CA SER A 133 -10.45 -1.54 -40.00
C SER A 133 -10.34 -0.02 -40.11
N TYR A 134 -9.55 0.61 -39.21
CA TYR A 134 -8.50 1.59 -39.54
C TYR A 134 -7.46 1.64 -38.40
N ALA A 135 -6.39 0.87 -38.55
CA ALA A 135 -5.17 0.99 -37.76
C ALA A 135 -4.04 1.48 -38.67
N LEU A 136 -3.53 2.68 -38.40
CA LEU A 136 -2.35 3.22 -39.06
C LEU A 136 -1.10 2.48 -38.56
N ARG A 137 -0.47 1.72 -39.46
CA ARG A 137 0.82 1.04 -39.26
C ARG A 137 1.97 2.01 -39.51
N ARG A 138 2.94 2.02 -38.59
CA ARG A 138 4.39 2.15 -38.87
C ARG A 138 5.04 1.12 -37.94
N GLY A 139 5.46 -0.05 -38.44
CA GLY A 139 6.83 -0.33 -38.89
C GLY A 139 7.71 -0.63 -37.66
N SER A 140 8.37 -1.76 -37.47
CA SER A 140 8.77 -2.84 -38.36
C SER A 140 9.06 -4.08 -37.51
N CYS A 141 8.78 -5.24 -38.09
CA CYS A 141 9.20 -6.56 -37.62
C CYS A 141 10.74 -6.65 -37.59
N TRP A 142 11.29 -7.57 -36.78
CA TRP A 142 12.36 -8.54 -37.11
C TRP A 142 13.03 -9.03 -35.81
N LEU A 143 12.52 -10.14 -35.27
CA LEU A 143 13.31 -11.10 -34.47
C LEU A 143 13.99 -12.06 -35.46
N PRO A 144 15.13 -12.65 -35.07
CA PRO A 144 15.27 -14.08 -35.31
C PRO A 144 15.59 -14.84 -34.00
N ILE A 145 14.69 -15.76 -33.69
CA ILE A 145 14.92 -17.19 -33.37
C ILE A 145 16.04 -17.50 -32.36
N SER A 146 15.62 -18.02 -31.20
CA SER A 146 16.47 -18.75 -30.26
C SER A 146 16.81 -20.15 -30.79
N ALA A 147 18.11 -20.44 -30.84
CA ALA A 147 18.75 -21.70 -30.43
C ALA A 147 20.25 -21.40 -30.21
#